data_AF-A0A8C0GFL3-F1
#
_entry.id   AF-A0A8C0GFL3-F1
#
_cell.length_a   1.000
_cell.length_b   1.000
_cell.length_c   1.000
_cell.angle_alpha   90.00
_cell.angle_beta   90.00
_cell.angle_gamma   90.00
#
_symmetry.space_group_name_H-M   'P 1'
#
loop_
_entity.id
_entity.type
_entity.pdbx_description
1 polymer ?
#
loop_
_entity_poly.entity_id
_entity_poly.type
_entity_poly.pdbx_seq_one_letter_code
_entity_poly.pdbx_strand_id
1 'polypeptide(L)'
;LSEGRHSTPSECFTVNGADYRGAQNHTSPDGRGQPCLYWNQTQKHAYNTAKYPNGEWGLGSHNACRNPDGDVQPWCYVLETEEGIYWKYCDIPSCHMAAAAPPAN
;
A
#
# COMPACT_ATOMS: atom_id res chain seq x y z
N LEU A 1 27.95 -17.64 -0.52
CA LEU A 1 27.00 -17.17 -1.56
C LEU A 1 25.68 -16.94 -0.85
N SER A 2 25.03 -15.81 -1.16
CA SER A 2 23.73 -15.35 -0.64
C SER A 2 23.82 -14.79 0.80
N GLU A 3 23.35 -13.60 1.13
CA GLU A 3 22.15 -12.92 0.60
C GLU A 3 22.43 -11.45 0.36
N GLY A 4 22.21 -11.01 -0.88
CA GLY A 4 22.14 -9.58 -1.17
C GLY A 4 21.06 -8.97 -0.28
N ARG A 5 21.34 -7.77 0.24
CA ARG A 5 20.31 -6.90 0.84
C ARG A 5 19.16 -6.80 -0.16
N HIS A 6 18.13 -7.64 0.02
CA HIS A 6 16.81 -7.28 -0.41
C HIS A 6 16.55 -5.98 0.33
N SER A 7 16.50 -4.87 -0.41
CA SER A 7 15.88 -3.65 0.10
C SER A 7 14.50 -4.07 0.57
N THR A 8 14.35 -4.28 1.88
CA THR A 8 13.05 -4.59 2.46
C THR A 8 12.15 -3.42 2.04
N PRO A 9 11.08 -3.67 1.28
CA PRO A 9 10.11 -2.64 0.99
C PRO A 9 9.70 -2.06 2.34
N SER A 10 9.75 -0.74 2.52
CA SER A 10 9.49 -0.09 3.80
C SER A 10 8.31 -0.76 4.52
N GLU A 11 8.57 -1.41 5.65
CA GLU A 11 7.55 -2.20 6.39
C GLU A 11 6.58 -1.30 7.15
N CYS A 12 6.87 0.00 7.21
CA CYS A 12 6.12 1.02 7.90
C CYS A 12 6.01 2.30 7.06
N PHE A 13 5.05 3.17 7.39
CA PHE A 13 4.94 4.50 6.78
C PHE A 13 5.24 5.62 7.79
N THR A 14 5.61 6.80 7.29
CA THR A 14 5.81 8.01 8.09
C THR A 14 4.69 9.01 7.83
N VAL A 15 4.33 9.83 8.82
CA VAL A 15 3.27 10.84 8.74
C VAL A 15 1.95 10.25 8.22
N ASN A 16 1.65 10.36 6.92
CA ASN A 16 0.47 9.82 6.26
C ASN A 16 0.79 8.78 5.17
N GLY A 17 2.07 8.46 4.97
CA GLY A 17 2.52 7.46 4.01
C GLY A 17 2.44 7.86 2.54
N ALA A 18 2.41 9.16 2.22
CA ALA A 18 2.58 9.63 0.83
C ALA A 18 3.91 9.16 0.21
N ASP A 19 4.95 9.01 1.03
CA ASP A 19 6.28 8.51 0.66
C ASP A 19 6.40 6.98 0.75
N TYR A 20 5.35 6.27 1.19
CA TYR A 20 5.39 4.82 1.35
C TYR A 20 5.64 4.11 0.01
N ARG A 21 6.70 3.30 -0.06
CA ARG A 21 7.08 2.49 -1.23
C ARG A 21 7.21 1.00 -0.89
N GLY A 22 6.61 0.56 0.21
CA GLY A 22 6.56 -0.84 0.58
C GLY A 22 5.76 -1.70 -0.41
N ALA A 23 5.79 -3.02 -0.21
CA ALA A 23 5.21 -4.01 -1.11
C ALA A 23 3.90 -4.63 -0.58
N GLN A 24 3.39 -4.15 0.56
CA GLN A 24 2.12 -4.64 1.10
C GLN A 24 1.01 -4.44 0.07
N ASN A 25 0.37 -5.54 -0.31
CA ASN A 25 -0.64 -5.62 -1.36
C ASN A 25 -1.97 -6.22 -0.86
N HIS A 26 -2.13 -6.27 0.45
CA HIS A 26 -3.37 -6.63 1.13
C HIS A 26 -3.69 -5.53 2.14
N THR A 27 -4.98 -5.34 2.42
CA THR A 27 -5.43 -4.33 3.40
C THR A 27 -4.93 -4.62 4.81
N SER A 28 -4.46 -5.84 5.11
CA SER A 28 -3.91 -6.22 6.41
C SER A 28 -2.62 -7.03 6.24
N PRO A 29 -1.63 -6.89 7.15
CA PRO A 29 -0.28 -7.42 6.98
C PRO A 29 -0.22 -8.96 6.99
N ASP A 30 -1.16 -9.62 7.67
CA ASP A 30 -1.20 -11.08 7.78
C ASP A 30 -1.80 -11.79 6.54
N GLY A 31 -2.07 -11.05 5.46
CA GLY A 31 -2.73 -11.58 4.26
C GLY A 31 -4.20 -11.95 4.44
N ARG A 32 -4.77 -11.75 5.64
CA ARG A 32 -6.21 -11.94 5.94
C ARG A 32 -7.09 -10.80 5.45
N GLY A 33 -6.47 -9.68 5.06
CA GLY A 33 -7.15 -8.53 4.47
C GLY A 33 -7.61 -8.81 3.04
N GLN A 34 -8.29 -7.84 2.43
CA GLN A 34 -8.66 -7.95 1.02
C GLN A 34 -7.43 -7.75 0.12
N PRO A 35 -7.31 -8.50 -0.99
CA PRO A 35 -6.25 -8.30 -1.96
C PRO A 35 -6.46 -6.96 -2.68
N CYS A 36 -5.39 -6.20 -2.81
CA CYS A 36 -5.38 -4.95 -3.57
C CYS A 36 -5.39 -5.22 -5.07
N LEU A 37 -6.13 -4.39 -5.80
CA LEU A 37 -6.11 -4.33 -7.26
C LEU A 37 -4.89 -3.58 -7.76
N TYR A 38 -4.45 -3.92 -8.98
CA TYR A 38 -3.31 -3.25 -9.60
C TYR A 38 -3.66 -1.84 -10.06
N TRP A 39 -2.76 -0.88 -9.84
CA TRP A 39 -2.95 0.52 -10.26
C TRP A 39 -3.03 0.69 -11.79
N ASN A 40 -2.50 -0.27 -12.56
CA ASN A 40 -2.62 -0.27 -14.02
C ASN A 40 -3.92 -0.92 -14.55
N GLN A 41 -4.68 -1.61 -13.69
CA GLN A 41 -5.96 -2.25 -14.02
C GLN A 41 -7.17 -1.47 -13.50
N THR A 42 -6.94 -0.39 -12.76
CA THR A 42 -7.97 0.45 -12.10
C THR A 42 -8.25 1.73 -12.89
N GLN A 43 -8.16 1.65 -14.22
CA GLN A 43 -8.29 2.78 -15.16
C GLN A 43 -9.62 3.53 -15.05
N LYS A 44 -10.66 2.86 -14.53
CA LYS A 44 -11.98 3.47 -14.25
C LYS A 44 -11.99 4.42 -13.04
N HIS A 45 -10.97 4.37 -12.19
CA HIS A 45 -10.90 5.15 -10.95
C HIS A 45 -9.95 6.37 -11.08
N ALA A 46 -10.01 7.27 -10.10
CA ALA A 46 -9.30 8.55 -10.16
C ALA A 46 -7.76 8.44 -10.19
N TYR A 47 -7.18 7.44 -9.54
CA TYR A 47 -5.73 7.26 -9.40
C TYR A 47 -5.27 5.98 -10.08
N ASN A 48 -4.66 6.10 -11.25
CA ASN A 48 -4.21 4.93 -12.02
C ASN A 48 -3.04 5.33 -12.94
N THR A 49 -2.36 4.33 -13.50
CA THR A 49 -1.19 4.59 -14.37
C THR A 49 -1.55 5.18 -15.73
N ALA A 50 -2.79 5.09 -16.20
CA ALA A 50 -3.20 5.75 -17.45
C ALA A 50 -3.32 7.28 -17.28
N LYS A 51 -3.76 7.73 -16.10
CA LYS A 51 -3.80 9.17 -15.75
C LYS A 51 -2.46 9.69 -15.25
N TYR A 52 -1.68 8.84 -14.57
CA TYR A 52 -0.37 9.16 -13.98
C TYR A 52 0.72 8.21 -14.50
N PRO A 53 1.13 8.34 -15.78
CA PRO A 53 2.02 7.37 -16.45
C PRO A 53 3.47 7.43 -15.97
N ASN A 54 3.90 8.56 -15.41
CA ASN A 54 5.29 8.78 -15.01
C ASN A 54 5.64 8.23 -13.61
N GLY A 55 4.76 7.40 -13.03
CA GLY A 55 4.96 6.85 -11.69
C GLY A 55 4.77 7.86 -10.56
N GLU A 56 4.01 8.93 -10.80
CA GLU A 56 3.64 9.91 -9.79
C GLU A 56 2.99 9.19 -8.60
N TRP A 57 3.32 9.65 -7.38
CA TRP A 57 2.83 9.07 -6.13
C TRP A 57 3.20 7.59 -5.90
N GLY A 58 4.11 7.05 -6.71
CA GLY A 58 4.49 5.64 -6.65
C GLY A 58 3.43 4.71 -7.24
N LEU A 59 2.59 5.20 -8.16
CA LEU A 59 1.68 4.37 -8.95
C LEU A 59 2.46 3.63 -10.05
N GLY A 60 2.07 2.40 -10.36
CA GLY A 60 2.78 1.61 -11.37
C GLY A 60 2.10 0.28 -11.68
N SER A 61 2.80 -0.60 -12.40
CA SER A 61 2.35 -1.96 -12.70
C SER A 61 2.48 -2.89 -11.49
N HIS A 62 1.93 -2.48 -10.35
CA HIS A 62 1.88 -3.23 -9.08
C HIS A 62 0.56 -2.95 -8.36
N ASN A 63 0.29 -3.72 -7.31
CA ASN A 63 -0.89 -3.56 -6.44
C ASN A 63 -0.52 -3.20 -4.99
N ALA A 64 0.69 -2.70 -4.75
CA ALA A 64 1.10 -2.25 -3.43
C ALA A 64 0.32 -1.00 -2.98
N CYS A 65 0.02 -0.88 -1.69
CA CYS A 65 -0.68 0.25 -1.10
C CYS A 65 0.06 1.58 -1.32
N ARG A 66 -0.66 2.66 -1.62
CA ARG A 66 -0.11 4.00 -1.87
C ARG A 66 -1.06 5.07 -1.33
N ASN A 67 -0.59 6.30 -1.24
CA ASN A 67 -1.40 7.45 -0.83
C ASN A 67 -1.23 8.59 -1.85
N PRO A 68 -1.91 8.53 -3.02
CA PRO A 68 -1.77 9.51 -4.08
C PRO A 68 -2.66 10.75 -3.92
N ASP A 69 -3.67 10.68 -3.04
CA ASP A 69 -4.60 11.77 -2.71
C ASP A 69 -4.16 12.60 -1.50
N GLY A 70 -3.16 12.12 -0.75
CA GLY A 70 -2.68 12.79 0.45
C GLY A 70 -3.59 12.59 1.66
N ASP A 71 -4.36 11.49 1.67
CA ASP A 71 -5.19 11.08 2.79
C ASP A 71 -4.34 10.74 4.04
N VAL A 72 -4.96 10.29 5.13
CA VAL A 72 -4.31 10.05 6.42
C VAL A 72 -3.41 8.81 6.46
N GLN A 73 -3.60 7.85 5.57
CA GLN A 73 -2.78 6.63 5.50
C GLN A 73 -2.82 5.99 4.10
N PRO A 74 -1.87 5.09 3.76
CA PRO A 74 -1.90 4.38 2.50
C PRO A 74 -3.15 3.51 2.35
N TRP A 75 -3.64 3.43 1.11
CA TRP A 75 -4.80 2.64 0.73
C TRP A 75 -4.57 1.95 -0.60
N CYS A 76 -5.51 1.10 -0.97
CA CYS A 76 -5.55 0.50 -2.30
C CYS A 76 -6.99 0.29 -2.75
N TYR A 77 -7.18 0.13 -4.06
CA TYR A 77 -8.44 -0.35 -4.59
C TYR A 77 -8.63 -1.83 -4.26
N VAL A 78 -9.86 -2.22 -3.95
CA VAL A 78 -10.25 -3.60 -3.70
C VAL A 78 -11.38 -4.00 -4.65
N LEU A 79 -11.68 -5.29 -4.73
CA LEU A 79 -12.91 -5.72 -5.40
C LEU A 79 -14.11 -5.10 -4.71
N GLU A 80 -14.98 -4.48 -5.52
CA GLU A 80 -16.18 -3.80 -5.06
C GLU A 80 -17.07 -4.77 -4.26
N THR A 81 -17.39 -4.40 -3.02
CA THR A 81 -18.25 -5.20 -2.15
C THR A 81 -19.73 -4.97 -2.48
N GLU A 82 -20.63 -5.79 -1.91
CA GLU A 82 -22.09 -5.60 -2.03
C GLU A 82 -22.55 -4.23 -1.52
N GLU A 83 -21.77 -3.60 -0.64
CA GLU A 83 -22.00 -2.27 -0.09
C GLU A 83 -21.46 -1.14 -1.00
N GLY A 84 -20.88 -1.48 -2.16
CA GLY A 84 -20.29 -0.51 -3.09
C GLY A 84 -18.92 0.02 -2.67
N ILE A 85 -18.24 -0.64 -1.72
CA ILE A 85 -16.91 -0.25 -1.26
C ILE A 85 -15.86 -0.78 -2.24
N TYR A 86 -15.17 0.11 -2.94
CA TYR A 86 -14.16 -0.23 -3.97
C TYR A 86 -12.72 0.14 -3.56
N TRP A 87 -12.50 0.63 -2.35
CA TRP A 87 -11.19 0.98 -1.81
C TRP A 87 -11.16 0.74 -0.30
N LYS A 88 -9.99 0.44 0.25
CA LYS A 88 -9.78 0.31 1.69
C LYS A 88 -8.39 0.77 2.07
N TYR A 89 -8.26 1.25 3.29
CA TYR A 89 -6.96 1.51 3.89
C TYR A 89 -6.16 0.22 4.10
N CYS A 90 -4.85 0.37 4.10
CA CYS A 90 -3.93 -0.70 4.44
C CYS A 90 -3.43 -0.50 5.87
N ASP A 91 -3.55 -1.55 6.69
CA ASP A 91 -3.07 -1.62 8.07
C ASP A 91 -1.54 -1.75 8.10
N ILE A 92 -0.85 -0.72 7.63
CA ILE A 92 0.60 -0.63 7.64
C ILE A 92 1.00 0.08 8.94
N PRO A 93 1.94 -0.46 9.74
CA PRO A 93 2.36 0.21 10.97
C PRO A 93 3.03 1.55 10.67
N SER A 94 2.88 2.53 11.57
CA SER A 94 3.66 3.76 11.48
C SER A 94 5.09 3.52 11.99
N CYS A 95 6.09 4.13 11.36
CA CYS A 95 7.49 3.93 11.77
C CYS A 95 7.81 4.50 13.16
N HIS A 96 6.97 5.41 13.68
CA HIS A 96 7.07 5.87 15.07
C HIS A 96 6.52 4.84 16.08
N MET A 97 5.61 3.95 15.67
CA MET A 97 5.03 2.90 16.53
C MET A 97 5.67 1.52 16.31
N ALA A 98 6.31 1.27 15.17
CA ALA A 98 6.99 0.00 14.88
C ALA A 98 8.16 -0.31 15.83
N ALA A 99 8.69 0.70 16.53
CA ALA A 99 9.72 0.53 17.57
C ALA A 99 9.17 -0.02 18.91
N ALA A 100 7.85 -0.16 19.07
CA ALA A 100 7.22 -0.52 20.34
C ALA A 100 6.62 -1.93 20.40
N ALA A 101 6.86 -2.80 19.39
CA ALA A 101 6.55 -4.22 19.54
C ALA A 101 7.56 -4.83 20.54
N PRO A 102 7.13 -5.29 21.74
CA PRO A 102 8.06 -5.95 22.66
C PRO A 102 8.57 -7.25 22.01
N PRO A 103 9.83 -7.66 22.26
CA PRO A 103 10.28 -8.99 21.87
C PRO A 103 9.36 -10.02 22.54
N ALA A 104 8.83 -10.95 21.75
CA ALA A 104 8.14 -12.12 22.27
C ALA A 104 9.10 -12.85 23.21
N ASN A 105 8.71 -13.01 24.47
CA ASN A 105 9.43 -13.75 25.51
C ASN A 105 9.19 -15.25 25.34
#